data_AF-A0A357NCT6-F1
#
_entry.id   AF-A0A357NCT6-F1
#
_cell.length_a   1.000
_cell.length_b   1.000
_cell.length_c   1.000
_cell.angle_alpha   90.00
_cell.angle_beta   90.00
_cell.angle_gamma   90.00
#
_symmetry.space_group_name_H-M   'P 1'
#
loop_
_entity.id
_entity.type
_entity.pdbx_description
1 polymer ?
#
loop_
_entity_poly.entity_id
_entity_poly.type
_entity_poly.pdbx_seq_one_letter_code
_entity_poly.pdbx_strand_id
1 'polypeptide(L)'
;MKEGGLNMNCAACQKPLQPEHRFCPYCGTPAKPVCVSCGKETQAEWVSCPYCGTNLKKPAVNPPLTPPAQPGHPGQHYPDYHGGHYSSSSSGHRHRRKKGLLERFFS
;
A
#
# COMPACT_ATOMS: atom_id res chain seq x y z
N MET A 1 37.04 -29.52 -9.89
CA MET A 1 36.24 -28.27 -9.95
C MET A 1 35.22 -28.39 -8.84
N LYS A 2 35.05 -27.39 -7.96
CA LYS A 2 34.06 -27.45 -6.87
C LYS A 2 33.19 -26.22 -6.96
N GLU A 3 31.88 -26.40 -6.99
CA GLU A 3 30.96 -25.45 -7.61
C GLU A 3 30.92 -24.11 -6.86
N GLY A 4 31.09 -23.02 -7.61
CA GLY A 4 30.82 -21.65 -7.15
C GLY A 4 29.32 -21.39 -7.04
N GLY A 5 28.63 -22.14 -6.18
CA GLY A 5 27.27 -21.81 -5.78
C GLY A 5 27.30 -20.53 -4.96
N LEU A 6 26.96 -19.39 -5.58
CA LEU A 6 26.71 -18.16 -4.83
C LEU A 6 25.61 -18.46 -3.81
N ASN A 7 25.99 -18.42 -2.55
CA ASN A 7 25.15 -18.65 -1.39
C ASN A 7 24.60 -17.31 -0.91
N MET A 8 23.70 -16.70 -1.70
CA MET A 8 23.06 -15.45 -1.30
C MET A 8 22.31 -15.60 0.03
N ASN A 9 22.52 -14.64 0.90
CA ASN A 9 21.73 -14.47 2.09
C ASN A 9 20.34 -13.93 1.71
N CYS A 10 19.30 -14.36 2.43
CA CYS A 10 17.96 -13.78 2.27
C CYS A 10 17.99 -12.29 2.62
N ALA A 11 17.51 -11.43 1.72
CA ALA A 11 17.50 -9.97 1.95
C ALA A 11 16.67 -9.52 3.17
N ALA A 12 15.73 -10.34 3.65
CA ALA A 12 14.88 -10.01 4.81
C ALA A 12 15.43 -10.53 6.16
N CYS A 13 16.01 -11.72 6.20
CA CYS A 13 16.44 -12.37 7.46
C CYS A 13 17.93 -12.74 7.52
N GLN A 14 18.68 -12.44 6.45
CA GLN A 14 20.13 -12.66 6.30
C GLN A 14 20.62 -14.12 6.45
N LYS A 15 19.70 -15.09 6.63
CA LYS A 15 20.02 -16.52 6.62
C LYS A 15 20.50 -16.98 5.24
N PRO A 16 21.44 -17.94 5.16
CA PRO A 16 21.93 -18.47 3.88
C PRO A 16 20.80 -19.15 3.10
N LEU A 17 20.77 -18.97 1.78
CA LEU A 17 19.69 -19.43 0.92
C LEU A 17 20.22 -19.98 -0.42
N GLN A 18 19.83 -21.21 -0.75
CA GLN A 18 20.20 -21.81 -2.04
C GLN A 18 19.49 -21.13 -3.23
N PRO A 19 20.11 -21.06 -4.43
CA PRO A 19 19.51 -20.52 -5.66
C PRO A 19 18.25 -21.24 -6.14
N GLU A 20 18.08 -22.48 -5.73
CA GLU A 20 16.95 -23.33 -6.11
C GLU A 20 15.66 -22.86 -5.42
N HIS A 21 15.77 -22.41 -4.16
CA HIS A 21 14.64 -22.00 -3.35
C HIS A 21 13.88 -20.82 -3.97
N ARG A 22 12.55 -20.94 -4.00
CA ARG A 22 11.64 -19.88 -4.44
C ARG A 22 11.30 -18.92 -3.29
N PHE A 23 11.25 -19.45 -2.07
CA PHE A 23 11.00 -18.72 -0.82
C PHE A 23 12.03 -19.12 0.22
N CYS A 24 12.37 -18.20 1.13
CA CYS A 24 13.25 -18.49 2.24
C CYS A 24 12.57 -19.41 3.26
N PRO A 25 13.10 -20.60 3.58
CA PRO A 25 12.48 -21.53 4.53
C PRO A 25 12.49 -21.01 5.98
N TYR A 26 13.27 -19.95 6.26
CA TYR A 26 13.39 -19.37 7.61
C TYR A 26 12.43 -18.20 7.88
N CYS A 27 11.89 -17.55 6.84
CA CYS A 27 11.02 -16.36 7.01
C CYS A 27 9.91 -16.21 5.96
N GLY A 28 9.79 -17.12 4.98
CA GLY A 28 8.78 -17.07 3.93
C GLY A 28 8.97 -15.98 2.86
N THR A 29 9.97 -15.10 2.98
CA THR A 29 10.25 -14.06 1.98
C THR A 29 10.61 -14.68 0.62
N PRO A 30 10.06 -14.21 -0.52
CA PRO A 30 10.44 -14.70 -1.84
C PRO A 30 11.92 -14.44 -2.12
N ALA A 31 12.61 -15.49 -2.58
CA ALA A 31 14.04 -15.46 -2.93
C ALA A 31 14.29 -14.80 -4.30
N LYS A 32 13.30 -14.89 -5.18
CA LYS A 32 13.28 -14.38 -6.55
C LYS A 32 12.20 -13.30 -6.66
N PRO A 33 12.36 -12.29 -7.54
CA PRO A 33 11.31 -11.30 -7.71
C PRO A 33 10.01 -11.97 -8.19
N VAL A 34 8.88 -11.46 -7.71
CA VAL A 34 7.54 -11.88 -8.12
C VAL A 34 6.81 -10.69 -8.72
N CYS A 35 5.92 -10.95 -9.67
CA CYS A 35 5.06 -9.92 -10.25
C CYS A 35 4.08 -9.39 -9.19
N VAL A 36 4.10 -8.08 -8.96
CA VAL A 36 3.22 -7.41 -7.98
C VAL A 36 1.73 -7.48 -8.35
N SER A 37 1.39 -7.75 -9.61
CA SER A 37 0.00 -7.84 -10.08
C SER A 37 -0.57 -9.26 -9.98
N CYS A 38 0.18 -10.29 -10.42
CA CYS A 38 -0.33 -11.66 -10.50
C CYS A 38 0.36 -12.67 -9.57
N GLY A 39 1.33 -12.24 -8.75
CA GLY A 39 2.03 -13.08 -7.76
C GLY A 39 2.98 -14.14 -8.33
N LYS A 40 3.04 -14.32 -9.66
CA LYS A 40 3.93 -15.30 -10.30
C LYS A 40 5.39 -14.87 -10.23
N GLU A 41 6.29 -15.85 -10.19
CA GLU A 41 7.74 -15.62 -10.23
C GLU A 41 8.20 -14.96 -11.53
N THR A 42 9.22 -14.11 -11.40
CA THR A 42 9.84 -13.37 -12.50
C THR A 42 11.36 -13.37 -12.33
N GLN A 43 12.09 -12.91 -13.36
CA GLN A 43 13.52 -12.67 -13.26
C GLN A 43 13.80 -11.17 -13.15
N ALA A 44 14.90 -10.78 -12.52
CA ALA A 44 15.26 -9.37 -12.30
C ALA A 44 15.51 -8.60 -13.61
N GLU A 45 15.94 -9.30 -14.67
CA GLU A 45 16.19 -8.75 -16.01
C GLU A 45 14.89 -8.49 -16.80
N TRP A 46 13.75 -9.01 -16.35
CA TRP A 46 12.49 -8.90 -17.09
C TRP A 46 11.85 -7.52 -16.91
N VAL A 47 11.52 -6.86 -18.03
CA VAL A 47 10.84 -5.56 -18.03
C VAL A 47 9.32 -5.70 -17.85
N SER A 48 8.73 -6.79 -18.32
CA SER A 48 7.28 -7.06 -18.24
C SER A 48 7.01 -8.50 -17.86
N CYS A 49 5.91 -8.74 -17.15
CA CYS A 49 5.48 -10.06 -16.72
C CYS A 49 4.90 -10.85 -17.91
N PRO A 50 5.47 -12.02 -18.30
CA PRO A 50 4.99 -12.80 -19.44
C PRO A 50 3.59 -13.39 -19.21
N TYR A 51 3.11 -13.41 -17.97
CA TYR A 51 1.82 -14.00 -17.60
C TYR A 51 0.65 -13.01 -17.50
N CYS A 52 0.92 -11.70 -17.46
CA CYS A 52 -0.14 -10.68 -17.27
C CYS A 52 0.18 -9.31 -17.89
N GLY A 53 1.32 -9.13 -18.54
CA GLY A 53 1.73 -7.87 -19.18
C GLY A 53 2.20 -6.76 -18.23
N THR A 54 1.99 -6.88 -16.91
CA THR A 54 2.40 -5.86 -15.93
C THR A 54 3.90 -5.56 -16.00
N ASN A 55 4.24 -4.27 -16.04
CA ASN A 55 5.63 -3.82 -16.00
C ASN A 55 6.28 -4.17 -14.66
N LEU A 56 7.46 -4.78 -14.71
CA LEU A 56 8.23 -5.28 -13.55
C LEU A 56 9.37 -4.33 -13.15
N LYS A 57 9.67 -3.34 -13.99
CA LYS A 57 10.76 -2.40 -13.77
C LYS A 57 10.36 -1.41 -12.69
N LYS A 58 10.60 -1.79 -11.43
CA LYS A 58 10.56 -0.85 -10.30
C LYS A 58 11.53 0.29 -10.65
N PRO A 59 11.09 1.56 -10.65
CA PRO A 59 12.04 2.65 -10.55
C PRO A 59 12.87 2.39 -9.29
N ALA A 60 14.19 2.50 -9.39
CA ALA A 60 15.03 2.57 -8.20
C ALA A 60 14.78 3.93 -7.54
N VAL A 61 13.66 4.02 -6.81
CA VAL A 61 13.38 5.15 -5.93
C VAL A 61 14.33 5.02 -4.76
N ASN A 62 15.57 5.45 -4.97
CA ASN A 62 16.38 5.98 -3.88
C ASN A 62 15.54 7.14 -3.32
N PRO A 63 14.99 7.06 -2.10
CA PRO A 63 14.42 8.25 -1.49
C PRO A 63 15.60 9.23 -1.31
N PRO A 64 15.56 10.45 -1.87
CA PRO A 64 16.42 11.48 -1.35
C PRO A 64 16.03 11.66 0.12
N LEU A 65 16.89 11.19 1.03
CA LEU A 65 16.73 11.31 2.49
C LEU A 65 16.95 12.75 2.98
N THR A 66 16.55 13.71 2.16
CA THR A 66 16.61 15.14 2.40
C THR A 66 15.18 15.63 2.57
N PRO A 67 14.60 15.59 3.81
CA PRO A 67 13.50 16.49 4.09
C PRO A 67 13.98 17.92 3.73
N PRO A 68 13.21 18.71 2.97
CA PRO A 68 13.62 20.06 2.65
C PRO A 68 13.80 20.82 3.96
N ALA A 69 15.01 21.29 4.23
CA ALA A 69 15.34 22.03 5.44
C ALA A 69 14.44 23.28 5.49
N GLN A 70 13.43 23.25 6.35
CA GLN A 70 12.47 24.34 6.46
C GLN A 70 13.21 25.58 6.98
N PRO A 71 13.25 26.70 6.23
CA PRO A 71 13.78 27.95 6.76
C PRO A 71 12.94 28.35 7.97
N GLY A 72 13.61 28.72 9.07
CA GLY A 72 12.93 29.02 10.32
C GLY A 72 11.94 30.18 10.19
N HIS A 73 10.71 29.98 10.65
CA HIS A 73 9.72 31.05 10.75
C HIS A 73 9.79 31.70 12.14
N PRO A 74 10.01 33.02 12.24
CA PRO A 74 9.95 33.71 13.53
C PRO A 74 8.50 33.89 13.98
N GLY A 75 8.20 33.42 15.19
CA GLY A 75 7.03 33.85 15.99
C GLY A 75 5.65 33.61 15.39
N GLN A 76 4.97 32.55 15.83
CA GLN A 76 3.51 32.45 15.77
C GLN A 76 3.00 32.20 17.20
N HIS A 77 2.46 33.25 17.81
CA HIS A 77 1.80 33.21 19.12
C HIS A 77 0.50 32.42 18.99
N TYR A 78 0.44 31.23 19.61
CA TYR A 78 -0.73 30.36 19.55
C TYR A 78 -1.86 30.96 20.43
N PRO A 79 -3.06 31.22 19.89
CA PRO A 79 -4.15 31.81 20.67
C PRO A 79 -4.70 30.83 21.70
N ASP A 80 -5.00 31.33 22.90
CA ASP A 80 -5.55 30.53 24.00
C ASP A 80 -6.91 29.90 23.64
N TYR A 81 -7.08 28.62 23.98
CA TYR A 81 -8.21 27.81 23.54
C TYR A 81 -9.44 28.02 24.43
N HIS A 82 -10.16 29.12 24.23
CA HIS A 82 -11.50 29.31 24.80
C HIS A 82 -12.57 28.55 24.00
N GLY A 83 -12.58 27.22 24.15
CA GLY A 83 -13.58 26.33 23.56
C GLY A 83 -14.98 26.56 24.16
N GLY A 84 -15.87 27.22 23.39
CA GLY A 84 -17.22 27.55 23.82
C GLY A 84 -18.15 26.35 24.02
N HIS A 85 -19.11 26.48 24.94
CA HIS A 85 -20.08 25.44 25.29
C HIS A 85 -21.05 25.11 24.14
N TYR A 86 -21.44 23.84 24.08
CA TYR A 86 -22.25 23.23 23.02
C TYR A 86 -23.75 23.19 23.35
N SER A 87 -24.55 23.11 22.28
CA SER A 87 -25.95 22.64 22.22
C SER A 87 -27.08 23.46 22.88
N SER A 88 -27.86 24.12 22.02
CA SER A 88 -29.28 23.78 21.77
C SER A 88 -29.87 24.75 20.73
N SER A 89 -30.81 24.45 19.85
CA SER A 89 -31.52 23.25 19.35
C SER A 89 -32.59 23.78 18.38
N SER A 90 -33.11 22.96 17.46
CA SER A 90 -34.43 23.15 16.82
C SER A 90 -34.64 24.25 15.76
N SER A 91 -34.32 23.95 14.50
CA SER A 91 -34.99 24.51 13.32
C SER A 91 -35.61 23.38 12.49
N GLY A 92 -36.88 23.03 12.79
CA GLY A 92 -37.57 21.92 12.12
C GLY A 92 -38.52 22.38 11.02
N HIS A 93 -38.36 21.84 9.81
CA HIS A 93 -39.40 21.89 8.77
C HIS A 93 -39.68 20.50 8.19
N ARG A 94 -40.97 20.25 7.87
CA ARG A 94 -41.59 18.93 7.83
C ARG A 94 -41.66 18.36 6.41
N HIS A 95 -41.20 17.12 6.21
CA HIS A 95 -41.50 16.36 4.98
C HIS A 95 -42.99 16.00 4.87
N ARG A 96 -43.58 16.22 3.69
CA ARG A 96 -45.01 16.02 3.33
C ARG A 96 -45.04 15.83 1.79
N ARG A 97 -45.64 14.83 1.13
CA ARG A 97 -46.55 13.67 1.36
C ARG A 97 -46.07 12.53 0.41
N LYS A 98 -46.12 11.23 0.71
CA LYS A 98 -47.27 10.28 0.83
C LYS A 98 -48.03 9.96 -0.48
N LYS A 99 -47.84 8.72 -0.98
CA LYS A 99 -48.69 7.82 -1.84
C LYS A 99 -47.79 6.64 -2.28
N GLY A 100 -48.16 5.36 -2.30
CA GLY A 100 -49.32 4.59 -1.80
C GLY A 100 -49.03 3.08 -1.95
N LEU A 101 -49.71 2.20 -1.19
CA LEU A 101 -49.47 0.73 -1.16
C LEU A 101 -50.80 0.01 -1.43
N LEU A 102 -50.94 -0.62 -2.61
CA LEU A 102 -52.00 -1.51 -3.19
C LEU A 102 -51.80 -1.45 -4.74
N GLU A 103 -52.07 -2.42 -5.63
CA GLU A 103 -52.46 -3.87 -5.66
C GLU A 103 -51.39 -4.62 -6.51
N ARG A 104 -51.17 -5.95 -6.60
CA ARG A 104 -51.99 -7.19 -6.79
C ARG A 104 -52.43 -7.52 -8.24
N PHE A 105 -51.68 -8.46 -8.85
CA PHE A 105 -52.02 -9.39 -9.95
C PHE A 105 -52.29 -8.86 -11.38
N PHE A 106 -52.41 -9.81 -12.33
CA PHE A 106 -52.37 -9.70 -13.80
C PHE A 106 -50.97 -9.38 -14.39
N SER A 107 -50.40 -10.14 -15.33
CA SER A 107 -50.84 -11.39 -16.00
C SER A 107 -49.63 -12.26 -16.38
#